data_AF-A0A924NII4-F1
#
_entry.id   AF-A0A924NII4-F1
#
_cell.length_a   1.000
_cell.length_b   1.000
_cell.length_c   1.000
_cell.angle_alpha   90.00
_cell.angle_beta   90.00
_cell.angle_gamma   90.00
#
_symmetry.space_group_name_H-M   'P 1'
#
loop_
_entity.id
_entity.type
_entity.pdbx_description
1 polymer ?
#
loop_
_entity_poly.entity_id
_entity_poly.type
_entity_poly.pdbx_seq_one_letter_code
_entity_poly.pdbx_strand_id
1 'polypeptide(L)'
;MVTRNVVLTEQMSQLVDGLVASGRYQNASEAMRAGLHLLERQEAEFAPLRERLHAGLEQVLNRQFAEGSGEDAMRRAFVQGRKP
;
A
#
# COMPACT_ATOMS: atom_id res chain seq x y z
N MET A 1 -7.67 -12.21 21.29
CA MET A 1 -8.28 -11.64 20.07
C MET A 1 -9.02 -10.38 20.48
N VAL A 2 -8.84 -9.27 19.75
CA VAL A 2 -9.63 -8.05 19.98
C VAL A 2 -10.93 -8.17 19.16
N THR A 3 -12.07 -7.83 19.76
CA THR A 3 -13.38 -7.82 19.08
C THR A 3 -13.81 -6.39 18.79
N ARG A 4 -14.36 -6.16 17.60
CA ARG A 4 -14.90 -4.86 17.19
C ARG A 4 -16.17 -5.06 16.39
N ASN A 5 -17.21 -4.36 16.77
CA ASN A 5 -18.48 -4.37 16.05
C ASN A 5 -18.38 -3.44 14.85
N VAL A 6 -18.87 -3.91 13.70
CA VAL A 6 -18.90 -3.17 12.44
C VAL A 6 -20.30 -3.21 11.88
N VAL A 7 -20.74 -2.10 11.29
CA VAL A 7 -22.02 -2.02 10.59
C VAL A 7 -21.73 -2.28 9.11
N LEU A 8 -22.42 -3.27 8.55
CA LEU A 8 -22.31 -3.63 7.14
C LEU A 8 -23.53 -3.09 6.38
N THR A 9 -23.32 -2.73 5.13
CA THR A 9 -24.44 -2.54 4.21
C THR A 9 -25.08 -3.90 3.89
N GLU A 10 -26.32 -3.89 3.41
CA GLU A 10 -27.03 -5.11 3.01
C GLU A 10 -26.22 -5.94 1.99
N GLN A 11 -25.65 -5.28 0.98
CA GLN A 11 -24.83 -5.93 -0.04
C GLN A 11 -23.57 -6.60 0.54
N MET A 12 -22.94 -5.96 1.53
CA MET A 12 -21.78 -6.52 2.22
C MET A 12 -22.15 -7.73 3.09
N SER A 13 -23.31 -7.68 3.77
CA SER A 13 -23.80 -8.82 4.55
C SER A 13 -24.03 -10.02 3.64
N GLN A 14 -24.76 -9.84 2.54
CA GLN A 14 -25.05 -10.91 1.58
C GLN A 14 -23.77 -11.53 1.00
N LEU A 15 -22.76 -10.72 0.71
CA LEU A 15 -21.45 -11.22 0.27
C LEU A 15 -20.81 -12.11 1.34
N VAL A 16 -20.76 -11.65 2.59
CA VAL A 16 -20.17 -12.41 3.71
C VAL A 16 -20.93 -13.71 3.94
N ASP A 17 -22.25 -13.66 3.93
CA ASP A 17 -23.12 -14.82 4.09
C ASP A 17 -22.88 -15.85 2.97
N GLY A 18 -22.78 -15.41 1.72
CA GLY A 18 -22.44 -16.29 0.59
C GLY A 18 -21.04 -16.91 0.69
N LEU A 19 -20.06 -16.16 1.19
CA LEU A 19 -18.70 -16.66 1.41
C LEU A 19 -18.64 -17.70 2.52
N VAL A 20 -19.44 -17.56 3.58
CA VAL A 20 -19.54 -18.55 4.65
C VAL A 20 -20.34 -19.77 4.19
N ALA A 21 -21.47 -19.56 3.52
CA ALA A 21 -22.31 -20.64 3.00
C ALA A 21 -21.59 -21.51 1.96
N SER A 22 -20.67 -20.94 1.18
CA SER A 22 -19.83 -21.70 0.26
C SER A 22 -18.73 -22.54 0.94
N GLY A 23 -18.53 -22.37 2.25
CA GLY A 23 -17.50 -23.06 3.02
C GLY A 23 -16.09 -22.48 2.83
N ARG A 24 -15.93 -21.38 2.07
CA ARG A 24 -14.64 -20.73 1.86
C ARG A 24 -14.08 -20.13 3.16
N TYR A 25 -14.97 -19.69 4.05
CA TYR A 25 -14.62 -19.24 5.40
C TYR A 25 -15.58 -19.84 6.42
N GLN A 26 -15.09 -20.12 7.62
CA GLN A 26 -15.89 -20.74 8.68
C GLN A 26 -16.92 -19.77 9.27
N ASN A 27 -16.62 -18.47 9.26
CA ASN A 27 -17.47 -17.44 9.83
C ASN A 27 -17.17 -16.06 9.25
N ALA A 28 -18.07 -15.11 9.52
CA ALA A 28 -17.95 -13.72 9.08
C ALA A 28 -16.66 -13.04 9.55
N SER A 29 -16.20 -13.31 10.78
CA SER A 29 -14.99 -12.68 11.31
C SER A 29 -13.73 -13.09 10.54
N GLU A 30 -13.68 -14.34 10.09
CA GLU A 30 -12.60 -14.84 9.24
C GLU A 30 -12.63 -14.21 7.84
N ALA A 31 -13.80 -14.17 7.21
CA ALA A 31 -13.98 -13.51 5.92
C ALA A 31 -13.58 -12.01 5.97
N MET A 32 -13.99 -11.30 7.03
CA MET A 32 -13.64 -9.90 7.24
C MET A 32 -12.13 -9.71 7.46
N ARG A 33 -11.47 -10.58 8.22
CA ARG A 33 -10.01 -10.53 8.38
C ARG A 33 -9.28 -10.76 7.05
N ALA A 34 -9.73 -11.72 6.25
CA ALA A 34 -9.15 -11.95 4.92
C ALA A 34 -9.32 -10.72 4.01
N GLY A 35 -10.49 -10.08 4.05
CA GLY A 35 -10.73 -8.83 3.33
C GLY A 35 -9.83 -7.67 3.79
N LEU A 36 -9.66 -7.49 5.10
CA LEU A 36 -8.76 -6.47 5.65
C LEU A 36 -7.30 -6.75 5.27
N HIS A 37 -6.87 -8.01 5.31
CA HIS A 37 -5.51 -8.36 4.92
C HIS A 37 -5.24 -8.09 3.42
N LEU A 38 -6.24 -8.28 2.56
CA LEU A 38 -6.14 -7.88 1.16
C LEU A 38 -6.00 -6.36 1.02
N LEU A 39 -6.80 -5.59 1.75
CA LEU A 39 -6.70 -4.13 1.77
C LEU A 39 -5.33 -3.65 2.26
N GLU A 40 -4.82 -4.22 3.36
CA GLU A 40 -3.48 -3.91 3.89
C GLU A 40 -2.39 -4.14 2.84
N ARG A 41 -2.48 -5.24 2.09
CA ARG A 41 -1.51 -5.55 1.03
C ARG A 41 -1.58 -4.57 -0.13
N GLN A 42 -2.78 -4.17 -0.54
CA GLN A 42 -2.97 -3.18 -1.59
C GLN A 42 -2.43 -1.80 -1.18
N GLU A 43 -2.71 -1.37 0.05
CA GLU A 43 -2.17 -0.13 0.62
C GLU A 43 -0.63 -0.18 0.69
N ALA A 44 -0.06 -1.30 1.12
CA ALA A 44 1.39 -1.48 1.22
C ALA A 44 2.10 -1.45 -0.14
N GLU A 45 1.44 -1.85 -1.23
CA GLU A 45 2.01 -1.80 -2.58
C GLU A 45 2.26 -0.35 -3.05
N PHE A 46 1.34 0.56 -2.71
CA PHE A 46 1.43 1.96 -3.15
C PHE A 46 2.13 2.88 -2.15
N ALA A 47 2.23 2.48 -0.88
CA ALA A 47 2.91 3.24 0.16
C ALA A 47 4.33 3.70 -0.24
N PRO A 48 5.26 2.83 -0.70
CA PRO A 48 6.63 3.25 -1.01
C PRO A 48 6.70 4.18 -2.22
N LEU A 49 5.83 3.99 -3.23
CA LEU A 49 5.75 4.91 -4.37
C LEU A 49 5.27 6.28 -3.90
N ARG A 50 4.20 6.31 -3.10
CA ARG A 50 3.64 7.55 -2.56
C ARG A 50 4.67 8.30 -1.71
N GLU A 51 5.40 7.61 -0.84
CA GLU A 51 6.48 8.19 -0.03
C GLU A 51 7.58 8.80 -0.90
N ARG A 52 8.04 8.08 -1.94
CA ARG A 52 9.07 8.59 -2.86
C ARG A 52 8.59 9.82 -3.65
N LEU A 53 7.34 9.82 -4.09
CA LEU A 53 6.75 10.97 -4.79
C LEU A 53 6.62 12.18 -3.86
N HIS A 54 6.16 11.98 -2.63
CA HIS A 54 6.11 13.04 -1.62
C HIS A 54 7.50 13.61 -1.33
N ALA A 55 8.49 12.75 -1.10
CA ALA A 55 9.87 13.19 -0.85
C ALA A 55 10.44 13.98 -2.04
N GLY A 56 10.19 13.53 -3.28
CA GLY A 56 10.61 14.26 -4.47
C GLY A 56 9.92 15.62 -4.63
N LEU A 57 8.63 15.71 -4.31
CA LEU A 57 7.90 16.98 -4.35
C LEU A 57 8.43 17.96 -3.29
N GLU A 58 8.67 17.49 -2.07
CA GLU A 58 9.30 18.29 -1.02
C GLU A 58 10.69 18.81 -1.43
N GLN A 59 11.49 17.99 -2.10
CA GLN A 59 12.79 18.43 -2.64
C GLN A 59 12.62 19.58 -3.65
N VAL A 60 11.65 19.48 -4.56
CA VAL A 60 11.35 20.54 -5.54
C VAL A 60 10.91 21.83 -4.85
N LEU A 61 9.98 21.75 -3.88
CA LEU A 61 9.48 22.90 -3.14
C LEU A 61 10.60 23.60 -2.36
N ASN A 62 11.50 22.81 -1.77
CA ASN A 62 12.65 23.31 -1.02
C ASN A 62 13.86 23.65 -1.91
N ARG A 63 13.71 23.61 -3.25
CA ARG A 63 14.77 23.85 -4.25
C ARG A 63 16.02 22.97 -4.07
N GLN A 64 15.83 21.78 -3.52
CA GLN A 64 16.86 20.77 -3.33
C GLN A 64 17.03 19.96 -4.62
N PHE A 65 17.71 20.55 -5.60
CA PHE A 65 18.02 19.89 -6.86
C PHE A 65 19.41 19.23 -6.81
N ALA A 66 19.62 18.22 -7.66
CA ALA A 66 20.94 17.63 -7.82
C ALA A 66 21.94 18.66 -8.39
N GLU A 67 23.17 18.62 -7.91
CA GLU A 67 24.22 19.55 -8.35
C GLU A 67 24.69 19.26 -9.80
N GLY A 68 24.94 20.33 -10.56
CA GLY A 68 25.47 20.24 -11.93
C GLY A 68 24.41 19.88 -12.97
N SER A 69 24.85 19.39 -14.13
CA SER A 69 23.94 19.01 -15.20
C SER A 69 23.17 17.72 -14.88
N GLY A 70 22.02 17.52 -15.52
CA GLY A 70 21.27 16.27 -15.40
C GLY A 70 22.08 15.04 -15.82
N GLU A 71 22.98 15.19 -16.81
CA GLU A 71 23.89 14.12 -17.23
C GLU A 71 24.86 13.73 -16.11
N ASP A 72 25.46 14.73 -15.45
CA ASP A 72 26.38 14.49 -14.34
C ASP A 72 25.67 13.84 -13.15
N ALA A 73 24.45 14.27 -12.85
CA ALA A 73 23.62 13.70 -11.79
C ALA A 73 23.30 12.22 -12.07
N MET A 74 22.88 11.88 -13.29
CA MET A 74 22.60 10.51 -13.71
C MET A 74 23.85 9.63 -13.64
N ARG A 75 24.99 10.14 -14.13
CA ARG A 75 26.27 9.43 -14.06
C ARG A 75 26.67 9.09 -12.62
N ARG A 76 26.53 10.02 -11.68
CA ARG A 76 26.80 9.76 -10.25
C ARG A 76 25.88 8.71 -9.64
N ALA A 77 24.58 8.74 -9.96
CA ALA A 77 23.61 7.78 -9.44
C ALA A 77 23.93 6.34 -9.88
N PHE A 78 24.26 6.13 -11.15
CA PHE A 78 24.63 4.80 -11.67
C PHE A 78 25.95 4.27 -11.11
N VAL A 79 26.92 5.15 -10.83
CA VAL A 79 28.18 4.75 -10.17
C VAL A 79 27.94 4.34 -8.71
N GLN A 80 27.05 5.03 -7.99
CA GLN A 80 26.71 4.68 -6.60
C GLN A 80 25.89 3.39 -6.48
N GLY A 81 24.93 3.16 -7.38
CA GLY A 81 24.11 1.96 -7.38
C GLY A 81 24.85 0.67 -7.75
N ARG A 82 26.13 0.76 -8.12
CA ARG A 82 27.00 -0.36 -8.51
C ARG A 82 28.02 -0.75 -7.43
N LYS A 83 28.01 -0.10 -6.26
CA LYS A 83 28.80 -0.56 -5.10
C LYS A 83 28.17 -1.84 -4.52
N PRO A 84 29.01 -2.83 -4.14
CA PRO A 84 28.55 -4.14 -3.65
C PRO A 84 27.79 -4.03 -2.32
#